data_AF-A0A7C1BUQ6-F1
#
_entry.id   AF-A0A7C1BUQ6-F1
#
_cell.length_a   1.000
_cell.length_b   1.000
_cell.length_c   1.000
_cell.angle_alpha   90.00
_cell.angle_beta   90.00
_cell.angle_gamma   90.00
#
_symmetry.space_group_name_H-M   'P 1'
#
loop_
_entity.id
_entity.type
_entity.pdbx_description
1 polymer ?
#
loop_
_entity_poly.entity_id
_entity_poly.type
_entity_poly.pdbx_seq_one_letter_code
_entity_poly.pdbx_strand_id
1 'polypeptide(L)'
;AAFLAMEKFKVDKVMVGADTICANGDVINKVGTSQIALAAKELGIDFLVAVESIKFSPQSVMGKIVEIEERSRSEVLGRKMPEVSVYNPAFDITPAEYVTMLITELGVMPPQAAYLILKEKFGWELNFLRNEKFL
;
A
#
# COMPACT_ATOMS: atom_id res chain seq x y z
N ALA A 1 -11.56 -14.06 8.37
CA ALA A 1 -12.57 -14.62 7.44
C ALA A 1 -12.11 -14.63 5.98
N ALA A 2 -11.30 -13.66 5.53
CA ALA A 2 -10.85 -13.56 4.13
C ALA A 2 -10.29 -14.88 3.57
N PHE A 3 -9.34 -15.51 4.27
CA PHE A 3 -8.76 -16.81 3.87
C PHE A 3 -9.83 -17.89 3.62
N LEU A 4 -10.70 -18.15 4.61
CA LEU A 4 -11.78 -19.14 4.49
C LEU A 4 -12.78 -18.78 3.38
N ALA A 5 -13.03 -17.49 3.14
CA ALA A 5 -13.90 -17.05 2.06
C ALA A 5 -13.26 -17.30 0.69
N MET A 6 -11.96 -17.04 0.54
CA MET A 6 -11.21 -17.32 -0.69
C MET A 6 -11.29 -18.80 -1.06
N GLU A 7 -11.08 -19.70 -0.09
CA GLU A 7 -11.21 -21.14 -0.31
C GLU A 7 -12.66 -21.56 -0.62
N LYS A 8 -13.61 -21.14 0.22
CA LYS A 8 -15.02 -21.57 0.12
C LYS A 8 -15.65 -21.15 -1.19
N PHE A 9 -15.39 -19.92 -1.62
CA PHE A 9 -15.98 -19.36 -2.83
C PHE A 9 -15.10 -19.52 -4.07
N LYS A 10 -13.93 -20.18 -3.93
CA LYS A 10 -12.95 -20.38 -5.01
C LYS A 10 -12.60 -19.06 -5.70
N VAL A 11 -12.16 -18.08 -4.91
CA VAL A 11 -11.79 -16.76 -5.42
C VAL A 11 -10.58 -16.90 -6.35
N ASP A 12 -10.71 -16.41 -7.59
CA ASP A 12 -9.62 -16.45 -8.58
C ASP A 12 -8.65 -15.28 -8.44
N LYS A 13 -9.14 -14.12 -7.98
CA LYS A 13 -8.39 -12.84 -7.92
C LYS A 13 -8.88 -11.98 -6.77
N VAL A 14 -7.96 -11.27 -6.15
CA VAL A 14 -8.24 -10.18 -5.21
C VAL A 14 -7.91 -8.86 -5.89
N MET A 15 -8.78 -7.87 -5.75
CA MET A 15 -8.52 -6.51 -6.23
C MET A 15 -8.78 -5.51 -5.12
N VAL A 16 -7.82 -4.59 -4.93
CA VAL A 16 -7.90 -3.50 -3.95
C VAL A 16 -7.51 -2.17 -4.59
N GLY A 17 -7.81 -1.08 -3.90
CA GLY A 17 -7.22 0.23 -4.19
C GLY A 17 -5.86 0.41 -3.51
N ALA A 18 -5.32 1.61 -3.63
CA ALA A 18 -4.21 2.08 -2.81
C ALA A 18 -4.36 3.56 -2.47
N ASP A 19 -3.78 3.95 -1.34
CA ASP A 19 -3.57 5.34 -0.94
C ASP A 19 -2.20 5.83 -1.41
N THR A 20 -1.17 4.99 -1.34
CA THR A 20 0.18 5.33 -1.81
C THR A 20 0.94 4.09 -2.31
N ILE A 21 1.72 4.27 -3.37
CA ILE A 21 2.69 3.28 -3.86
C ILE A 21 4.11 3.79 -3.61
N CYS A 22 4.92 3.00 -2.93
CA CYS A 22 6.32 3.30 -2.67
C CYS A 22 7.21 2.93 -3.87
N ALA A 23 8.40 3.50 -3.93
CA ALA A 23 9.36 3.29 -5.01
C ALA A 23 9.84 1.84 -5.14
N ASN A 24 9.85 1.10 -4.03
CA ASN A 24 10.15 -0.34 -3.99
C ASN A 24 8.94 -1.22 -4.37
N GLY A 25 7.78 -0.62 -4.64
CA GLY A 25 6.54 -1.31 -4.98
C GLY A 25 5.65 -1.66 -3.79
N ASP A 26 6.04 -1.30 -2.55
CA ASP A 26 5.17 -1.50 -1.39
C ASP A 26 3.90 -0.66 -1.52
N VAL A 27 2.79 -1.23 -1.08
CA VAL A 27 1.47 -0.64 -1.21
C VAL A 27 0.97 -0.23 0.16
N ILE A 28 0.57 1.03 0.27
CA ILE A 28 -0.04 1.58 1.47
C ILE A 28 -1.51 1.75 1.16
N ASN A 29 -2.34 1.10 1.97
CA ASN A 29 -3.78 1.12 1.83
C ASN A 29 -4.45 0.95 3.19
N LYS A 30 -5.78 1.08 3.24
CA LYS A 30 -6.58 0.88 4.45
C LYS A 30 -6.15 -0.38 5.22
N VAL A 31 -6.03 -0.25 6.55
CA VAL A 31 -5.62 -1.35 7.45
C VAL A 31 -6.42 -2.63 7.18
N GLY A 32 -5.72 -3.76 7.12
CA GLY A 32 -6.26 -5.07 6.78
C GLY A 32 -5.94 -5.50 5.34
N THR A 33 -5.51 -4.58 4.48
CA THR A 33 -5.11 -4.91 3.09
C THR A 33 -3.96 -5.90 3.06
N SER A 34 -2.93 -5.68 3.90
CA SER A 34 -1.78 -6.58 4.02
C SER A 34 -2.16 -8.01 4.42
N GLN A 35 -3.17 -8.16 5.29
CA GLN A 35 -3.66 -9.45 5.76
C GLN A 35 -4.42 -10.20 4.66
N ILE A 36 -5.19 -9.47 3.83
CA ILE A 36 -5.86 -10.05 2.66
C ILE A 36 -4.81 -10.48 1.63
N ALA A 37 -3.78 -9.66 1.40
CA ALA A 37 -2.69 -9.98 0.48
C ALA A 37 -1.89 -11.22 0.93
N LEU A 38 -1.59 -11.33 2.23
CA LEU A 38 -0.94 -12.51 2.80
C LEU A 38 -1.77 -13.78 2.58
N ALA A 39 -3.09 -13.71 2.84
CA ALA A 39 -3.98 -14.84 2.60
C ALA A 39 -4.07 -15.23 1.12
N ALA A 40 -4.13 -14.24 0.22
CA ALA A 40 -4.15 -14.48 -1.22
C ALA A 40 -2.85 -15.15 -1.68
N LYS A 41 -1.69 -14.66 -1.19
CA LYS A 41 -0.37 -15.23 -1.50
C LYS A 41 -0.27 -16.69 -1.06
N GLU A 42 -0.70 -17.01 0.16
CA GLU A 42 -0.67 -18.39 0.68
C GLU A 42 -1.52 -19.34 -0.17
N LEU A 43 -2.64 -18.86 -0.71
CA LEU A 43 -3.53 -19.63 -1.57
C LEU A 43 -3.15 -19.60 -3.06
N GLY A 44 -2.08 -18.89 -3.44
CA GLY A 44 -1.68 -18.72 -4.84
C GLY A 44 -2.67 -17.91 -5.68
N ILE A 45 -3.43 -17.01 -5.06
CA ILE A 45 -4.43 -16.15 -5.71
C ILE A 45 -3.77 -14.82 -6.11
N ASP A 46 -4.03 -14.36 -7.33
CA ASP A 46 -3.50 -13.07 -7.82
C ASP A 46 -4.03 -11.90 -6.97
N PHE A 47 -3.13 -11.03 -6.54
CA PHE A 47 -3.45 -9.81 -5.81
C PHE A 47 -3.17 -8.58 -6.68
N LEU A 48 -4.24 -7.89 -7.08
CA LEU A 48 -4.20 -6.78 -8.03
C LEU A 48 -4.50 -5.46 -7.32
N VAL A 49 -3.74 -4.42 -7.65
CA VAL A 49 -3.88 -3.10 -7.03
C VAL A 49 -4.23 -2.08 -8.09
N ALA A 50 -5.44 -1.53 -8.04
CA ALA A 50 -5.88 -0.44 -8.91
C ALA A 50 -5.53 0.91 -8.28
N VAL A 51 -4.73 1.72 -8.97
CA VAL A 51 -4.16 2.94 -8.41
C VAL A 51 -3.81 3.96 -9.49
N GLU A 52 -4.10 5.23 -9.24
CA GLU A 52 -3.70 6.32 -10.12
C GLU A 52 -2.21 6.65 -9.97
N SER A 53 -1.52 6.99 -11.06
CA SER A 53 -0.08 7.28 -11.02
C SER A 53 0.31 8.45 -10.09
N ILE A 54 -0.62 9.33 -9.75
CA ILE A 54 -0.41 10.44 -8.80
C ILE A 54 -0.18 9.97 -7.35
N LYS A 55 -0.60 8.74 -7.01
CA LYS A 55 -0.42 8.16 -5.67
C LYS A 55 0.94 7.51 -5.47
N PHE A 56 1.83 7.58 -6.44
CA PHE A 56 3.19 7.08 -6.29
C PHE A 56 3.99 8.12 -5.51
N SER A 57 4.65 7.72 -4.42
CA SER A 57 5.38 8.63 -3.52
C SER A 57 6.81 8.90 -4.01
N PRO A 58 7.14 10.12 -4.48
CA PRO A 58 8.51 10.45 -4.91
C PRO A 58 9.50 10.45 -3.74
N GLN A 59 9.00 10.76 -2.54
CA GLN A 59 9.77 10.81 -1.30
C GLN A 59 10.33 9.44 -0.91
N SER A 60 9.57 8.37 -1.19
CA SER A 60 9.99 6.99 -0.90
C SER A 60 11.24 6.56 -1.69
N VAL A 61 11.56 7.22 -2.81
CA VAL A 61 12.81 7.01 -3.57
C VAL A 61 14.05 7.30 -2.71
N MET A 62 13.93 8.23 -1.76
CA MET A 62 15.04 8.61 -0.87
C MET A 62 15.12 7.74 0.40
N GLY A 63 14.32 6.68 0.49
CA GLY A 63 14.20 5.86 1.69
C GLY A 63 13.39 6.51 2.81
N LYS A 64 12.62 7.58 2.53
CA LYS A 64 11.67 8.12 3.51
C LYS A 64 10.55 7.10 3.69
N ILE A 65 10.33 6.70 4.95
CA ILE A 65 9.23 5.83 5.34
C ILE A 65 7.94 6.67 5.28
N VAL A 66 6.90 6.11 4.70
CA VAL A 66 5.58 6.74 4.74
C VAL A 66 4.99 6.51 6.13
N GLU A 67 4.68 7.60 6.84
CA GLU A 67 4.12 7.54 8.18
C GLU A 67 2.68 6.99 8.14
N ILE A 68 2.40 6.03 9.02
CA ILE A 68 1.06 5.46 9.16
C ILE A 68 0.28 6.30 10.15
N GLU A 69 -0.79 6.94 9.67
CA GLU A 69 -1.71 7.71 10.51
C GLU A 69 -2.35 6.81 11.58
N GLU A 70 -2.27 7.21 12.84
CA GLU A 70 -3.03 6.61 13.93
C GLU A 70 -4.26 7.47 14.25
N ARG A 71 -5.43 6.84 14.27
CA ARG A 71 -6.72 7.52 14.45
C ARG A 71 -7.23 7.41 15.87
N SER A 72 -8.22 8.24 16.20
CA SER A 72 -8.79 8.28 17.55
C SER A 72 -9.30 6.91 18.00
N ARG A 73 -8.98 6.58 19.25
CA ARG A 73 -9.50 5.40 19.95
C ARG A 73 -11.03 5.30 19.98
N SER A 74 -11.73 6.42 19.83
CA SER A 74 -13.21 6.47 19.84
C SER A 74 -13.83 5.85 18.58
N GLU A 75 -13.08 5.70 17.49
CA GLU A 75 -13.57 5.04 16.28
C GLU A 75 -13.67 3.51 16.45
N VAL A 76 -12.86 2.95 17.36
CA VAL A 76 -12.87 1.52 17.70
C VAL A 76 -13.73 1.26 18.93
N LEU A 77 -13.63 2.11 19.96
CA LEU A 77 -14.39 1.96 21.19
C LEU A 77 -15.64 2.85 21.19
N GLY A 78 -16.81 2.22 21.14
CA GLY A 78 -18.10 2.90 21.32
C GLY A 78 -18.38 3.40 22.75
N ARG A 79 -17.47 3.17 23.70
CA ARG A 79 -17.59 3.60 25.11
C ARG A 79 -16.22 3.88 25.73
N LYS A 80 -16.16 4.70 26.77
CA LYS A 80 -14.93 4.96 27.52
C LYS A 80 -14.51 3.71 28.31
N MET A 81 -13.30 3.22 28.04
CA MET A 81 -12.65 2.13 28.78
C MET A 81 -11.23 2.60 29.14
N PRO A 82 -11.06 3.30 30.28
CA PRO A 82 -9.81 4.00 30.61
C PRO A 82 -8.62 3.05 30.84
N GLU A 83 -8.87 1.82 31.29
CA GLU A 83 -7.85 0.80 31.56
C GLU A 83 -7.35 0.07 30.31
N VAL A 84 -7.96 0.31 29.14
CA VAL A 84 -7.60 -0.37 27.89
C VAL A 84 -6.76 0.59 27.05
N SER A 85 -5.63 0.13 26.49
CA SER A 85 -4.93 0.85 25.41
C SER A 85 -5.51 0.41 24.06
N VAL A 86 -5.62 1.34 23.11
CA VAL A 86 -6.13 1.08 21.77
C VAL A 86 -5.06 1.53 20.79
N TYR A 87 -4.72 0.63 19.86
CA TYR A 87 -3.89 0.93 18.71
C TYR A 87 -4.80 0.92 17.47
N ASN A 88 -4.90 2.05 16.77
CA ASN A 88 -5.83 2.22 15.66
C ASN A 88 -5.14 2.83 14.42
N PRO A 89 -4.25 2.08 13.75
CA PRO A 89 -3.65 2.54 12.50
C PRO A 89 -4.71 2.62 11.40
N ALA A 90 -4.73 3.73 10.67
CA ALA A 90 -5.66 3.94 9.57
C ALA A 90 -5.26 3.19 8.30
N PHE A 91 -3.99 2.82 8.17
CA PHE A 91 -3.40 2.18 7.00
C PHE A 91 -2.45 1.07 7.42
N ASP A 92 -2.13 0.18 6.50
CA ASP A 92 -1.05 -0.78 6.64
C ASP A 92 -0.16 -0.81 5.39
N ILE A 93 0.95 -1.54 5.49
CA ILE A 93 1.90 -1.73 4.41
C ILE A 93 1.75 -3.16 3.90
N THR A 94 1.41 -3.28 2.62
CA THR A 94 1.42 -4.54 1.87
C THR A 94 2.73 -4.65 1.10
N PRO A 95 3.61 -5.61 1.42
CA PRO A 95 4.87 -5.81 0.72
C PRO A 95 4.68 -6.01 -0.78
N ALA A 96 5.59 -5.44 -1.58
CA ALA A 96 5.59 -5.60 -3.04
C ALA A 96 5.55 -7.07 -3.50
N GLU A 97 6.17 -7.97 -2.71
CA GLU A 97 6.20 -9.41 -2.98
C GLU A 97 4.85 -10.13 -2.83
N TYR A 98 3.82 -9.45 -2.32
CA TYR A 98 2.46 -9.98 -2.24
C TYR A 98 1.59 -9.46 -3.39
N VAL A 99 2.09 -8.49 -4.17
CA VAL A 99 1.35 -7.84 -5.25
C VAL A 99 1.71 -8.47 -6.59
N THR A 100 0.71 -8.95 -7.31
CA THR A 100 0.91 -9.50 -8.66
C THR A 100 1.09 -8.40 -9.69
N MET A 101 0.18 -7.42 -9.72
CA MET A 101 0.21 -6.30 -10.68
C MET A 101 -0.38 -5.01 -10.10
N LEU A 102 0.20 -3.89 -10.52
CA LEU A 102 -0.37 -2.55 -10.39
C LEU A 102 -1.14 -2.21 -11.67
N ILE A 103 -2.37 -1.72 -11.53
CA ILE A 103 -3.25 -1.31 -12.62
C ILE A 103 -3.44 0.20 -12.52
N THR A 104 -2.97 0.92 -13.53
CA THR A 104 -2.96 2.38 -13.57
C THR A 104 -3.59 2.90 -14.85
N GLU A 105 -3.80 4.21 -14.95
CA GLU A 105 -4.21 4.84 -16.21
C GLU A 105 -3.13 4.81 -17.30
N LEU A 106 -1.88 4.46 -16.94
CA LEU A 106 -0.76 4.28 -17.87
C LEU A 106 -0.64 2.84 -18.38
N GLY A 107 -1.45 1.92 -17.85
CA GLY A 107 -1.40 0.50 -18.13
C GLY A 107 -1.14 -0.35 -16.88
N VAL A 108 -0.83 -1.63 -17.14
CA VAL A 108 -0.58 -2.66 -16.13
C VAL A 108 0.91 -2.93 -16.02
N MET A 109 1.43 -3.05 -14.80
CA MET A 109 2.86 -3.28 -14.57
C MET A 109 3.14 -4.04 -13.27
N PRO A 110 4.30 -4.70 -13.16
CA PRO A 110 4.72 -5.30 -11.90
C PRO A 110 5.06 -4.23 -10.86
N PRO A 111 4.98 -4.52 -9.55
CA PRO A 111 5.25 -3.54 -8.50
C PRO A 111 6.69 -2.98 -8.55
N GLN A 112 7.67 -3.75 -9.03
CA GLN A 112 9.06 -3.30 -9.19
C GLN A 112 9.22 -2.19 -10.24
N ALA A 113 8.24 -2.03 -11.14
CA ALA A 113 8.24 -0.95 -12.12
C ALA A 113 7.80 0.40 -11.53
N ALA A 114 7.36 0.46 -10.27
CA ALA A 114 6.92 1.70 -9.62
C ALA A 114 7.98 2.82 -9.68
N TYR A 115 9.26 2.48 -9.53
CA TYR A 115 10.36 3.42 -9.68
C TYR A 115 10.43 4.08 -11.07
N LEU A 116 10.06 3.36 -12.14
CA LEU A 116 10.09 3.89 -13.50
C LEU A 116 9.03 4.97 -13.70
N ILE A 117 7.81 4.76 -13.18
CA ILE A 117 6.77 5.80 -13.16
C ILE A 117 7.27 7.03 -12.42
N LEU A 118 7.83 6.81 -11.22
CA LEU A 118 8.33 7.92 -10.40
C LEU A 118 9.41 8.73 -11.12
N LYS A 119 10.32 8.07 -11.81
CA LYS A 119 11.35 8.73 -12.60
C LYS A 119 10.78 9.50 -13.80
N GLU A 120 9.81 8.93 -14.50
CA GLU A 120 9.21 9.55 -15.68
C GLU A 120 8.33 10.76 -15.32
N LYS A 121 7.47 10.62 -14.31
CA LYS A 121 6.50 11.67 -13.91
C LYS A 121 7.05 12.69 -12.93
N PHE A 122 7.94 12.28 -12.04
CA PHE A 122 8.44 13.09 -10.93
C PHE A 122 9.96 13.28 -10.96
N GLY A 123 10.63 13.01 -12.10
CA GLY A 123 12.07 13.17 -12.25
C GLY A 123 12.58 14.58 -11.89
N TRP A 124 11.77 15.61 -12.07
CA TRP A 124 12.07 16.99 -11.67
C TRP A 124 12.06 17.16 -10.14
N GLU A 125 11.08 16.60 -9.43
CA GLU A 125 11.08 16.57 -7.95
C GLU A 125 12.22 15.74 -7.39
N LEU A 126 12.57 14.62 -8.04
CA LEU A 126 13.71 13.80 -7.62
C LEU A 126 15.04 14.55 -7.75
N ASN A 127 15.21 15.37 -8.80
CA ASN A 127 16.37 16.23 -8.96
C ASN A 127 16.38 17.35 -7.91
N PHE A 128 15.22 17.94 -7.59
CA PHE A 128 15.08 18.95 -6.55
C PHE A 128 15.42 18.39 -5.16
N LEU A 129 14.80 17.26 -4.79
CA LEU A 129 15.05 16.54 -3.53
C LEU A 129 16.50 16.08 -3.39
N ARG A 130 17.17 15.77 -4.50
CA ARG A 130 18.60 15.45 -4.52
C ARG A 130 19.46 16.68 -4.19
N ASN A 131 19.09 17.87 -4.66
CA ASN A 131 19.86 19.09 -4.45
C ASN A 131 19.72 19.66 -3.02
N GLU A 132 18.58 19.47 -2.35
CA GLU A 132 18.39 19.89 -0.95
C GLU A 132 19.23 19.09 0.05
N LYS A 133 19.68 17.86 -0.27
CA LYS A 133 20.58 17.09 0.60
C LYS A 133 22.04 17.56 0.59
N PHE A 134 22.41 18.51 -0.28
CA PHE A 134 23.77 19.04 -0.40
C PHE A 134 23.89 20.53 -0.01
N LEU A 135 22.87 21.08 0.65
CA LEU A 135 22.89 22.35 1.38
C LEU A 135 22.68 22.07 2.87
#